data_AF-A0A838NGH5-F1
#
_entry.id   AF-A0A838NGH5-F1
#
_cell.length_a   1.000
_cell.length_b   1.000
_cell.length_c   1.000
_cell.angle_alpha   90.00
_cell.angle_beta   90.00
_cell.angle_gamma   90.00
#
_symmetry.space_group_name_H-M   'P 1'
#
loop_
_entity.id
_entity.type
_entity.pdbx_description
1 polymer ?
#
loop_
_entity_poly.entity_id
_entity_poly.type
_entity_poly.pdbx_seq_one_letter_code
_entity_poly.pdbx_strand_id
1 'polypeptide(L)' 'LAQIPVLEVPTLAPDGSLHPEAFYHVMGFASSDDGIAILARASQRQVVNVAQRGGMAAVMLAEEV' A
#
# COMPACT_ATOMS: atom_id res chain seq x y z
N LEU A 1 -20.24 4.05 -2.41
CA LEU A 1 -18.78 3.95 -2.65
C LEU A 1 -18.32 2.59 -2.16
N ALA A 2 -17.40 1.92 -2.86
CA ALA A 2 -16.84 0.65 -2.40
C ALA A 2 -16.02 0.87 -1.12
N GLN A 3 -16.08 -0.06 -0.18
CA GLN A 3 -15.23 -0.01 1.01
C GLN A 3 -13.79 -0.38 0.62
N ILE A 4 -12.84 0.47 1.01
CA ILE A 4 -11.41 0.19 0.81
C ILE A 4 -10.93 -0.60 2.04
N PRO A 5 -10.27 -1.76 1.87
CA PRO A 5 -9.72 -2.53 2.97
C PRO A 5 -8.75 -1.71 3.82
N VAL A 6 -8.79 -1.92 5.12
CA VAL A 6 -7.84 -1.35 6.08
C VAL A 6 -6.95 -2.47 6.60
N LEU A 7 -5.64 -2.25 6.60
CA LEU A 7 -4.65 -3.17 7.12
C LEU A 7 -3.75 -2.42 8.11
N GLU A 8 -3.41 -3.07 9.21
CA GLU A 8 -2.37 -2.59 10.12
C GLU A 8 -1.01 -3.00 9.59
N VAL A 9 -0.10 -2.04 9.47
CA VAL A 9 1.27 -2.25 9.00
C VAL A 9 2.27 -1.67 9.99
N PRO A 10 3.44 -2.29 10.19
CA PRO A 10 4.52 -1.69 10.97
C PRO A 10 4.97 -0.37 10.31
N THR A 11 4.93 0.72 11.08
CA THR A 11 5.28 2.07 10.61
C THR A 11 6.41 2.63 11.46
N LEU A 12 7.43 3.18 10.80
CA LEU A 12 8.60 3.76 11.43
C LEU A 12 8.30 5.16 11.94
N ALA A 13 8.41 5.35 13.26
CA ALA A 13 8.28 6.64 13.91
C ALA A 13 9.58 7.45 13.83
N PRO A 14 9.54 8.78 14.04
CA PRO A 14 10.72 9.64 13.98
C PRO A 14 11.82 9.29 14.99
N ASP A 15 11.47 8.62 16.09
CA ASP A 15 12.41 8.15 17.12
C ASP A 15 13.06 6.80 16.76
N GLY A 16 12.75 6.24 15.58
CA GLY A 16 13.28 4.98 15.08
C GLY A 16 12.51 3.74 15.57
N SER A 17 11.46 3.89 16.37
CA SER A 17 10.64 2.78 16.82
C SER A 17 9.60 2.37 15.76
N LEU A 18 9.19 1.11 15.77
CA LEU A 18 8.13 0.58 14.90
C LEU A 18 6.84 0.41 15.70
N HIS A 19 5.72 0.92 15.17
CA HIS A 19 4.39 0.75 15.74
C HIS A 19 3.39 0.29 14.69
N PRO A 20 2.35 -0.48 15.06
CA PRO A 20 1.27 -0.79 14.13
C PRO A 20 0.48 0.49 13.82
N GLU A 21 0.20 0.71 12.55
CA GLU A 21 -0.66 1.81 12.11
C GLU A 21 -1.59 1.37 10.99
N ALA A 22 -2.82 1.88 11.00
CA ALA A 22 -3.86 1.51 10.07
C ALA A 22 -3.81 2.34 8.77
N PHE A 23 -3.79 1.65 7.64
CA PHE A 23 -3.82 2.28 6.31
C PHE A 23 -4.90 1.65 5.43
N TYR A 24 -5.59 2.49 4.67
CA TYR A 24 -6.41 2.08 3.55
C TYR A 24 -5.52 1.62 2.41
N HIS A 25 -5.75 0.40 1.91
CA HIS A 25 -4.91 -0.21 0.88
C HIS A 25 -5.69 -0.59 -0.36
N VAL A 26 -5.08 -0.35 -1.52
CA VAL A 26 -5.55 -0.87 -2.81
C VAL A 26 -4.37 -1.48 -3.54
N MET A 27 -4.56 -2.71 -4.02
CA MET A 27 -3.66 -3.36 -4.97
C MET A 27 -4.29 -3.36 -6.36
N GLY A 28 -3.47 -3.32 -7.40
CA GLY A 28 -3.90 -3.41 -8.78
C GLY A 28 -2.75 -3.80 -9.70
N PHE A 29 -3.04 -3.85 -10.99
CA PHE A 29 -2.08 -4.19 -12.01
C PHE A 29 -1.79 -2.96 -12.90
N ALA A 30 -0.54 -2.84 -13.35
CA ALA A 30 -0.16 -1.93 -14.41
C ALA A 30 0.56 -2.70 -15.51
N SER A 31 0.06 -2.59 -16.73
CA SER A 31 0.65 -3.21 -17.92
C SER A 31 1.59 -2.23 -18.64
N SER A 32 2.66 -2.76 -19.21
CA SER A 32 3.53 -2.10 -20.19
C SER A 32 3.91 -3.09 -21.29
N ASP A 33 4.71 -2.64 -22.27
CA ASP A 33 5.29 -3.51 -23.28
C ASP A 33 6.20 -4.61 -22.68
N ASP A 34 6.71 -4.39 -21.46
CA ASP A 34 7.55 -5.33 -20.73
C ASP A 34 6.75 -6.36 -19.90
N GLY A 35 5.41 -6.25 -19.88
CA GLY A 35 4.53 -7.18 -19.17
C GLY A 35 3.61 -6.51 -18.15
N ILE A 36 3.32 -7.20 -17.04
CA ILE A 36 2.39 -6.73 -16.01
C ILE A 36 3.10 -6.66 -14.66
N ALA A 37 2.99 -5.52 -13.99
CA ALA A 37 3.44 -5.30 -12.62
C ALA A 37 2.26 -5.22 -11.64
N ILE A 38 2.50 -5.62 -10.39
CA ILE A 38 1.57 -5.38 -9.28
C ILE A 38 1.94 -4.05 -8.62
N LEU A 39 0.95 -3.17 -8.44
CA LEU A 39 1.10 -1.91 -7.73
C LEU A 39 0.23 -1.92 -6.48
N ALA A 40 0.81 -1.52 -5.34
CA ALA A 40 0.05 -1.22 -4.14
C ALA A 40 0.12 0.27 -3.81
N ARG A 41 -1.00 0.80 -3.30
CA ARG A 41 -1.11 2.16 -2.76
C ARG A 41 -1.73 2.12 -1.37
N ALA A 42 -1.24 2.98 -0.50
CA ALA A 42 -1.66 3.08 0.88
C ALA A 42 -1.93 4.53 1.29
N SER A 43 -2.85 4.75 2.21
CA SER A 43 -3.13 6.08 2.77
C SER A 43 -3.78 5.96 4.15
N GLN A 44 -3.48 6.90 5.06
CA GLN A 44 -4.22 7.05 6.33
C GLN A 44 -5.65 7.61 6.13
N ARG A 45 -5.98 8.04 4.90
CA ARG A 45 -7.31 8.54 4.52
C ARG A 45 -7.98 7.55 3.57
N GLN A 46 -9.30 7.59 3.49
CA GLN A 46 -10.09 6.79 2.53
C GLN A 46 -9.93 7.26 1.06
N VAL A 47 -8.78 7.85 0.72
CA VAL A 47 -8.34 8.23 -0.62
C VAL A 47 -6.88 7.82 -0.74
N VAL A 48 -6.61 6.82 -1.58
CA VAL A 48 -5.26 6.25 -1.81
C VAL A 48 -4.55 6.85 -3.03
N ASN A 49 -5.11 7.92 -3.61
CA ASN A 49 -4.50 8.57 -4.76
C ASN A 49 -3.18 9.24 -4.34
N VAL A 50 -2.09 8.92 -5.03
CA VAL A 50 -0.75 9.48 -4.75
C VAL A 50 -0.76 11.00 -4.88
N ALA A 51 -1.46 11.54 -5.88
CA ALA A 51 -1.60 12.99 -6.05
C ALA A 51 -2.34 13.67 -4.88
N GLN A 52 -3.06 12.92 -4.04
CA GLN A 52 -3.81 13.41 -2.89
C GLN A 52 -3.21 12.93 -1.56
N ARG A 53 -1.88 12.84 -1.49
CA ARG A 53 -1.10 12.41 -0.31
C ARG A 53 -1.22 10.92 0.04
N GLY A 54 -1.69 10.09 -0.88
CA GLY A 54 -1.45 8.65 -0.81
C GLY A 54 0.01 8.33 -1.07
N GLY A 55 0.45 7.13 -0.67
CA GLY A 55 1.78 6.60 -0.93
C GLY A 55 1.73 5.35 -1.82
N MET A 56 2.89 4.99 -2.37
CA MET A 56 3.11 3.70 -3.01
C MET A 56 3.63 2.71 -1.96
N ALA A 57 3.22 1.44 -2.07
CA ALA A 57 3.74 0.35 -1.27
C ALA A 57 4.40 -0.69 -2.18
N ALA A 58 5.55 -1.21 -1.75
CA ALA A 58 6.17 -2.34 -2.41
C ALA A 58 5.32 -3.60 -2.19
N VAL A 59 5.15 -4.40 -3.24
CA VAL A 59 4.47 -5.70 -3.13
C VAL A 59 5.54 -6.77 -3.22
N MET A 60 5.63 -7.58 -2.18
CA MET A 60 6.51 -8.74 -2.14
C MET A 60 5.64 -9.99 -2.25
N LEU A 61 5.95 -10.84 -3.22
CA LEU A 61 5.33 -12.16 -3.33
C LEU A 61 6.09 -13.10 -2.40
N ALA A 62 5.39 -13.69 -1.43
CA ALA A 62 5.92 -14.79 -0.66
C ALA A 62 5.69 -16.07 -1.47
N GLU A 63 6.76 -16.80 -1.76
CA GLU A 63 6.64 -18.21 -2.15
C GLU A 63 6.42 -19.02 -0.88
N GLU A 64 5.42 -19.91 -0.89
CA GLU A 64 5.27 -20.92 0.15
C GLU A 64 6.39 -21.94 -0.06
N VAL A 65 7.25 -22.10 0.96
CA VAL A 65 8.36 -23.07 0.95
C VAL A 65 7.90 -24.41 1.49
#